data_AF-A0AAP0REW3-F1
#
_entry.id   AF-A0AAP0REW3-F1
#
_cell.length_a   1.000
_cell.length_b   1.000
_cell.length_c   1.000
_cell.angle_alpha   90.00
_cell.angle_beta   90.00
_cell.angle_gamma   90.00
#
_symmetry.space_group_name_H-M   'P 1'
#
loop_
_entity.id
_entity.type
_entity.pdbx_description
1 polymer ?
#
loop_
_entity_poly.entity_id
_entity_poly.type
_entity_poly.pdbx_seq_one_letter_code
_entity_poly.pdbx_strand_id
1 'polypeptide(L)'
;MVLLSSMDLQETGFGPIDTEPPSFPTNSSSKAFIDLILKPSEEDMKIWPHSYEFRLRVSLGPGGDLMLTSRIRNTSSEGKPFTFTFAYHTYFSVSDISEVRVEGLETLDYLDNLQNKERFTEQGDAITFESEVDNIYLSTPTKIAILDHKKKRTFVIRKDGLPDAVVWNPCDKEGKGYG
;
A
#
# COMPACT_ATOMS: atom_id res chain seq x y z
N MET A 1 16.00 3.27 0.85
CA MET A 1 14.83 3.10 -0.03
C MET A 1 13.65 2.99 0.90
N VAL A 2 12.64 3.87 0.79
CA VAL A 2 11.49 3.82 1.70
C VAL A 2 10.39 3.04 1.02
N LEU A 3 9.97 1.94 1.64
CA LEU A 3 8.73 1.30 1.28
C LEU A 3 7.60 1.92 2.11
N LEU A 4 6.54 2.35 1.44
CA LEU A 4 5.25 2.50 2.08
C LEU A 4 4.28 1.49 1.49
N SER A 5 3.83 0.56 2.33
CA SER A 5 2.83 -0.43 1.96
C SER A 5 1.56 -0.20 2.74
N SER A 6 0.46 0.15 2.08
CA SER A 6 -0.79 0.34 2.78
C SER A 6 -1.54 -0.98 2.86
N MET A 7 -1.61 -1.58 4.05
CA MET A 7 -2.25 -2.87 4.30
C MET A 7 -3.71 -2.67 4.72
N ASP A 8 -4.56 -3.61 4.35
CA ASP A 8 -5.83 -3.85 5.05
C ASP A 8 -5.70 -5.14 5.85
N LEU A 9 -5.51 -5.02 7.16
CA LEU A 9 -5.45 -6.14 8.10
C LEU A 9 -6.81 -6.44 8.75
N GLN A 10 -7.89 -5.75 8.36
CA GLN A 10 -9.18 -6.06 8.94
C GLN A 10 -9.84 -7.22 8.19
N GLU A 11 -10.17 -8.30 8.90
CA GLU A 11 -11.21 -9.24 8.47
C GLU A 11 -12.56 -8.52 8.47
N THR A 12 -12.78 -7.63 7.51
CA THR A 12 -14.04 -6.91 7.36
C THR A 12 -14.95 -7.73 6.45
N GLY A 13 -15.97 -8.33 7.06
CA GLY A 13 -17.08 -8.91 6.33
C GLY A 13 -17.82 -7.81 5.57
N PHE A 14 -18.10 -8.02 4.28
CA PHE A 14 -18.81 -7.04 3.45
C PHE A 14 -20.10 -7.58 2.84
N GLY A 15 -21.07 -6.66 2.73
CA GLY A 15 -22.46 -6.85 2.30
C GLY A 15 -22.66 -7.17 0.81
N PRO A 16 -23.88 -6.99 0.28
CA PRO A 16 -24.32 -7.67 -0.95
C PRO A 16 -23.51 -7.30 -2.19
N ILE A 17 -23.35 -8.31 -3.04
CA ILE A 17 -22.52 -8.34 -4.25
C ILE A 17 -23.07 -7.38 -5.30
N ASP A 18 -22.26 -6.40 -5.71
CA ASP A 18 -22.50 -5.61 -6.93
C ASP A 18 -22.15 -6.48 -8.16
N THR A 19 -23.17 -6.89 -8.90
CA THR A 19 -23.06 -7.85 -10.01
C THR A 19 -22.55 -7.21 -11.30
N GLU A 20 -22.59 -5.89 -11.42
CA GLU A 20 -22.04 -5.12 -12.54
C GLU A 20 -21.37 -3.84 -12.03
N PRO A 21 -20.15 -3.95 -11.43
CA PRO A 21 -19.48 -2.74 -10.98
C PRO A 21 -19.21 -1.86 -12.21
N PRO A 22 -19.59 -0.57 -12.18
CA PRO A 22 -19.39 0.32 -13.31
C PRO A 22 -17.91 0.31 -13.69
N SER A 23 -17.61 0.33 -14.98
CA SER A 23 -16.24 0.58 -15.47
C SER A 23 -15.63 1.73 -14.67
N PHE A 24 -14.35 1.64 -14.31
CA PHE A 24 -13.66 2.74 -13.63
C PHE A 24 -14.08 4.06 -14.30
N PRO A 25 -14.62 5.03 -13.53
CA PRO A 25 -15.20 6.22 -14.11
C PRO A 25 -14.19 6.85 -15.07
N THR A 26 -14.62 7.10 -16.30
CA THR A 26 -13.82 7.72 -17.37
C THR A 26 -13.52 9.19 -17.10
N ASN A 27 -14.08 9.75 -16.02
CA ASN A 27 -13.73 11.07 -15.50
C ASN A 27 -12.43 11.00 -14.71
N SER A 28 -11.32 10.87 -15.42
CA SER A 28 -10.06 11.37 -14.89
C SER A 28 -9.53 12.40 -15.87
N SER A 29 -9.00 13.50 -15.35
CA SER A 29 -8.20 14.48 -16.10
C SER A 29 -6.95 13.85 -16.75
N SER A 30 -6.70 12.56 -16.52
CA SER A 30 -5.57 11.77 -16.97
C SER A 30 -5.94 10.93 -18.20
N LYS A 31 -5.46 11.36 -19.37
CA LYS A 31 -5.63 10.61 -20.63
C LYS A 31 -4.69 9.40 -20.77
N ALA A 32 -3.72 9.24 -19.86
CA ALA A 32 -2.76 8.14 -19.86
C ALA A 32 -3.07 7.18 -18.70
N PHE A 33 -3.60 6.00 -19.03
CA PHE A 33 -3.83 4.94 -18.06
C PHE A 33 -3.73 3.56 -18.72
N ILE A 34 -3.51 2.54 -17.90
CA ILE A 34 -3.61 1.12 -18.26
C ILE A 34 -4.45 0.39 -17.22
N ASP A 35 -5.27 -0.55 -17.68
CA ASP A 35 -6.01 -1.48 -16.83
C ASP A 35 -5.38 -2.86 -16.92
N LEU A 36 -5.03 -3.41 -15.76
CA LEU A 36 -4.51 -4.76 -15.59
C LEU A 36 -5.60 -5.60 -14.92
N ILE A 37 -5.81 -6.81 -15.41
CA ILE A 37 -6.81 -7.74 -14.89
C ILE A 37 -6.13 -9.06 -14.58
N LEU A 38 -6.31 -9.53 -13.34
CA LEU A 38 -5.87 -10.84 -12.89
C LEU A 38 -7.10 -11.69 -12.55
N LYS A 39 -7.07 -12.93 -13.03
CA LYS A 39 -8.04 -13.99 -12.72
C LYS A 39 -7.27 -15.25 -12.34
N PRO A 40 -7.77 -16.05 -11.40
CA PRO A 40 -7.11 -17.29 -11.05
C PRO A 40 -7.08 -18.24 -12.25
N SER A 41 -5.93 -18.86 -12.47
CA SER A 41 -5.78 -19.99 -13.38
C SER A 41 -6.28 -21.30 -12.75
N GLU A 42 -6.35 -22.37 -13.54
CA GLU A 42 -6.67 -23.71 -12.99
C GLU A 42 -5.64 -24.19 -11.96
N GLU A 43 -4.39 -23.72 -12.04
CA GLU A 43 -3.34 -24.04 -11.08
C GLU A 43 -3.53 -23.25 -9.77
N ASP A 44 -3.85 -21.95 -9.87
CA ASP A 44 -4.12 -21.11 -8.70
C ASP A 44 -5.29 -21.66 -7.88
N MET A 45 -6.33 -22.14 -8.57
CA MET A 45 -7.52 -22.73 -7.94
C MET A 45 -7.23 -24.01 -7.14
N LYS A 46 -6.09 -24.68 -7.38
CA LYS A 46 -5.66 -25.84 -6.57
C LYS A 46 -5.03 -25.42 -5.24
N ILE A 47 -4.40 -24.24 -5.19
CA ILE A 47 -3.70 -23.72 -4.02
C ILE A 47 -4.65 -22.89 -3.15
N TRP A 48 -5.44 -22.02 -3.79
CA TRP A 48 -6.39 -21.14 -3.12
C TRP A 48 -7.72 -21.16 -3.90
N PRO A 49 -8.69 -22.00 -3.50
CA PRO A 49 -9.88 -22.34 -4.30
C PRO A 49 -10.97 -21.27 -4.19
N HIS A 50 -10.65 -20.04 -4.57
CA HIS A 50 -11.57 -18.91 -4.58
C HIS A 50 -11.64 -18.27 -5.96
N SER A 51 -12.85 -18.11 -6.47
CA SER A 51 -13.08 -17.40 -7.73
C SER A 51 -13.12 -15.90 -7.47
N TYR A 52 -12.17 -15.19 -8.05
CA TYR A 52 -12.11 -13.74 -7.96
C TYR A 52 -11.66 -13.10 -9.28
N GLU A 53 -11.83 -11.79 -9.37
CA GLU A 53 -11.21 -10.95 -10.39
C GLU A 53 -10.60 -9.73 -9.69
N PHE A 54 -9.30 -9.55 -9.87
CA PHE A 54 -8.59 -8.36 -9.42
C PHE A 54 -8.36 -7.43 -10.61
N ARG A 55 -8.73 -6.15 -10.46
CA ARG A 55 -8.45 -5.11 -11.45
C ARG A 55 -7.61 -4.02 -10.84
N LEU A 56 -6.52 -3.66 -11.50
CA LEU A 56 -5.67 -2.53 -11.14
C LEU A 56 -5.65 -1.54 -12.31
N ARG A 57 -6.13 -0.32 -12.06
CA ARG A 57 -5.91 0.82 -12.95
C ARG A 57 -4.69 1.60 -12.50
N VAL A 58 -3.76 1.83 -13.42
CA VAL A 58 -2.61 2.72 -13.23
C VAL A 58 -2.81 3.95 -14.11
N SER A 59 -2.86 5.14 -13.53
CA SER A 59 -3.08 6.40 -14.26
C SER A 59 -1.97 7.43 -13.98
N LEU A 60 -1.57 8.19 -15.00
CA LEU A 60 -0.54 9.22 -14.92
C LEU A 60 -1.13 10.61 -15.19
N GLY A 61 -1.21 11.43 -14.13
CA GLY A 61 -1.67 12.80 -14.22
C GLY A 61 -0.64 13.73 -14.89
N PRO A 62 -1.09 14.80 -15.58
CA PRO A 62 -0.19 15.76 -16.23
C PRO A 62 0.71 16.53 -15.23
N GLY A 63 0.34 16.56 -13.94
CA GLY A 63 1.14 17.14 -12.87
C GLY A 63 2.24 16.23 -12.32
N GLY A 64 2.39 15.01 -12.86
CA GLY A 64 3.32 14.00 -12.34
C GLY A 64 2.71 13.08 -11.28
N ASP A 65 1.40 13.17 -11.04
CA ASP A 65 0.69 12.29 -10.10
C ASP A 65 0.58 10.87 -10.66
N LEU A 66 0.87 9.87 -9.83
CA LEU A 66 0.59 8.47 -10.09
C LEU A 66 -0.62 8.04 -9.26
N MET A 67 -1.68 7.55 -9.91
CA MET A 67 -2.86 7.05 -9.24
C MET A 67 -3.03 5.54 -9.50
N LEU A 68 -3.18 4.79 -8.42
CA LEU A 68 -3.44 3.35 -8.44
C LEU A 68 -4.85 3.11 -7.88
N THR A 69 -5.73 2.49 -8.69
CA THR A 69 -7.08 2.13 -8.25
C THR A 69 -7.25 0.62 -8.37
N SER A 70 -7.40 -0.04 -7.21
CA SER A 70 -7.63 -1.49 -7.14
C SER A 70 -9.09 -1.81 -6.89
N ARG A 71 -9.57 -2.90 -7.49
CA ARG A 71 -10.89 -3.48 -7.22
C ARG A 71 -10.77 -5.00 -7.20
N ILE A 72 -11.35 -5.61 -6.18
CA ILE A 72 -11.46 -7.07 -6.08
C ILE A 72 -12.94 -7.42 -6.14
N ARG A 73 -13.28 -8.37 -7.01
CA ARG A 73 -14.63 -8.89 -7.15
C ARG A 73 -14.62 -10.38 -6.86
N ASN A 74 -15.50 -10.83 -5.98
CA ASN A 74 -15.83 -12.25 -5.86
C ASN A 74 -16.66 -12.68 -7.06
N THR A 75 -16.18 -13.67 -7.81
CA THR A 75 -16.81 -14.18 -9.04
C THR A 75 -17.38 -15.58 -8.87
N SER A 76 -17.48 -16.08 -7.64
CA SER A 76 -18.08 -17.38 -7.34
C SER A 76 -19.56 -17.41 -7.76
N SER A 77 -19.93 -18.36 -8.62
CA SER A 77 -21.32 -18.62 -8.98
C SER A 77 -22.15 -19.13 -7.80
N GLU A 78 -21.50 -19.71 -6.79
CA GLU A 78 -22.12 -20.20 -5.56
C GLU A 78 -22.19 -19.12 -4.47
N GLY A 79 -21.60 -17.94 -4.71
CA GLY A 79 -21.57 -16.84 -3.75
C GLY A 79 -20.73 -17.12 -2.50
N LYS A 80 -19.78 -18.08 -2.56
CA LYS A 80 -18.93 -18.42 -1.41
C LYS A 80 -18.03 -17.23 -1.02
N PRO A 81 -18.11 -16.69 0.20
CA PRO A 81 -17.27 -15.59 0.64
C PRO A 81 -15.81 -16.03 0.81
N PHE A 82 -14.89 -15.06 0.75
CA PHE A 82 -13.49 -15.26 1.09
C PHE A 82 -12.90 -14.00 1.70
N THR A 83 -11.86 -14.20 2.51
CA THR A 83 -11.10 -13.12 3.15
C THR A 83 -9.73 -13.03 2.50
N PHE A 84 -9.21 -11.82 2.38
CA PHE A 84 -7.87 -11.55 1.86
C PHE A 84 -7.32 -10.30 2.56
N THR A 85 -6.00 -10.15 2.50
CA THR A 85 -5.33 -8.88 2.80
C THR A 85 -4.73 -8.33 1.51
N PHE A 86 -4.64 -7.02 1.41
CA PHE A 86 -4.12 -6.35 0.22
C PHE A 86 -3.16 -5.25 0.61
N ALA A 87 -2.09 -5.06 -0.17
CA ALA A 87 -1.18 -3.96 0.02
C ALA A 87 -0.43 -3.53 -1.25
N TYR A 88 -0.06 -2.25 -1.32
CA TYR A 88 0.79 -1.72 -2.39
C TYR A 88 2.23 -1.54 -1.95
N HIS A 89 3.12 -2.40 -2.42
CA HIS A 89 4.53 -2.36 -2.02
C HIS A 89 5.32 -1.25 -2.74
N THR A 90 5.08 0.03 -2.39
CA THR A 90 5.61 1.18 -3.16
C THR A 90 6.97 1.64 -2.67
N TYR A 91 7.99 1.53 -3.52
CA TYR A 91 9.35 1.97 -3.23
C TYR A 91 9.62 3.40 -3.71
N PHE A 92 10.02 4.26 -2.78
CA PHE A 92 10.42 5.63 -3.07
C PHE A 92 11.94 5.74 -3.20
N SER A 93 12.38 6.14 -4.39
CA SER A 93 13.76 6.56 -4.63
C SER A 93 13.97 7.90 -3.94
N VAL A 94 14.79 7.93 -2.90
CA VAL A 94 15.18 9.13 -2.11
C VAL A 94 16.65 9.45 -2.36
N SER A 95 17.15 10.61 -1.94
CA SER A 95 18.58 10.93 -2.11
C SER A 95 19.50 10.25 -1.11
N ASP A 96 19.16 10.34 0.17
CA ASP A 96 20.00 9.95 1.30
C ASP A 96 19.06 9.68 2.46
N ILE A 97 19.10 8.47 3.03
CA ILE A 97 18.08 8.02 3.96
C ILE A 97 18.14 8.77 5.30
N SER A 98 19.32 9.27 5.68
CA SER A 98 19.51 10.11 6.88
C SER A 98 18.87 11.50 6.76
N GLU A 99 18.60 11.96 5.53
CA GLU A 99 17.99 13.25 5.21
C GLU A 99 16.49 13.12 4.87
N VAL A 100 15.90 11.95 5.15
CA VAL A 100 14.50 11.65 4.87
C VAL A 100 13.69 11.62 6.15
N ARG A 101 12.51 12.24 6.10
CA ARG A 101 11.51 12.21 7.18
C ARG A 101 10.18 11.72 6.63
N VAL A 102 9.48 10.89 7.39
CA VAL A 102 8.08 10.53 7.09
C VAL A 102 7.16 11.19 8.12
N GLU A 103 6.20 11.96 7.64
CA GLU A 103 5.24 12.71 8.44
C GLU A 103 3.80 12.21 8.20
N GLY A 104 2.92 12.43 9.17
CA GLY A 104 1.52 11.99 9.20
C GLY A 104 1.29 10.66 9.92
N LEU A 105 2.31 10.16 10.63
CA LEU A 105 2.27 8.91 11.39
C LEU A 105 2.60 9.12 12.88
N GLU A 106 2.73 10.37 13.30
CA GLU A 106 3.05 10.77 14.67
C GLU A 106 1.93 10.30 15.61
N THR A 107 2.28 9.92 16.85
CA THR A 107 1.33 9.48 17.90
C THR A 107 0.51 8.23 17.60
N LEU A 108 0.75 7.58 16.46
CA LEU A 108 0.05 6.35 16.09
C LEU A 108 0.66 5.12 16.73
N ASP A 109 -0.19 4.13 17.00
CA ASP A 109 0.28 2.80 17.35
C ASP A 109 0.85 2.10 16.10
N TYR A 110 1.97 1.40 16.28
CA TYR A 110 2.55 0.53 15.27
C TYR A 110 2.92 -0.84 15.86
N LEU A 111 2.97 -1.85 14.98
CA LEU A 111 3.54 -3.16 15.27
C LEU A 111 4.95 -3.22 14.69
N ASP A 112 5.94 -3.56 15.49
CA ASP A 112 7.33 -3.68 15.05
C ASP A 112 7.63 -5.12 14.62
N ASN A 113 7.82 -5.36 13.32
CA ASN A 113 8.12 -6.69 12.81
C ASN A 113 9.50 -7.20 13.26
N LEU A 114 10.44 -6.31 13.61
CA LEU A 114 11.75 -6.69 14.17
C LEU A 114 11.66 -7.14 15.63
N GLN A 115 10.58 -6.77 16.32
CA GLN A 115 10.32 -7.12 17.72
C GLN A 115 9.09 -8.03 17.87
N ASN A 116 8.97 -9.03 17.00
CA ASN A 116 7.88 -10.03 17.05
C ASN A 116 6.46 -9.41 17.05
N LYS A 117 6.27 -8.29 16.34
CA LYS A 117 5.01 -7.52 16.29
C LYS A 117 4.58 -6.97 17.64
N GLU A 118 5.52 -6.67 18.52
CA GLU A 118 5.23 -5.90 19.73
C GLU A 118 4.66 -4.53 19.34
N ARG A 119 3.68 -4.07 20.13
CA ARG A 119 2.97 -2.82 19.87
C ARG A 119 3.64 -1.67 20.62
N PHE A 120 3.92 -0.61 19.89
CA PHE A 120 4.48 0.64 20.40
C PHE A 120 3.64 1.82 19.91
N THR A 121 3.89 3.00 20.48
CA THR A 121 3.29 4.26 20.03
C THR A 121 4.39 5.20 19.57
N GLU A 122 4.27 5.73 18.35
CA GLU A 122 5.23 6.68 17.78
C GLU A 122 5.29 7.97 18.62
N GLN A 123 6.49 8.33 19.08
CA GLN A 123 6.71 9.50 19.94
C GLN A 123 7.40 10.66 19.21
N GLY A 124 8.01 10.40 18.05
CA GLY A 124 8.69 11.42 17.27
C GLY A 124 7.71 12.33 16.52
N ASP A 125 8.15 13.57 16.26
CA ASP A 125 7.44 14.52 15.38
C ASP A 125 7.49 14.11 13.90
N ALA A 126 8.33 13.13 13.56
CA ALA A 126 8.41 12.47 12.27
C ALA A 126 9.22 11.18 12.43
N ILE A 127 9.02 10.23 11.52
CA ILE A 127 9.86 9.03 11.45
C ILE A 127 11.16 9.38 10.73
N THR A 128 12.28 9.06 11.38
CA THR A 128 13.64 9.15 10.85
C THR A 128 14.28 7.76 10.81
N PHE A 129 15.33 7.61 10.02
CA PHE A 129 15.95 6.31 9.77
C PHE A 129 17.40 6.29 10.27
N GLU A 130 17.59 5.85 11.51
CA GLU A 130 18.93 5.64 12.11
C GLU A 130 19.36 4.17 12.09
N SER A 131 18.39 3.25 11.97
CA SER A 131 18.57 1.81 11.92
C SER A 131 17.56 1.18 10.95
N GLU A 132 17.62 -0.14 10.82
CA GLU A 132 16.57 -0.90 10.16
C GLU A 132 15.20 -0.56 10.77
N VAL A 133 14.19 -0.43 9.93
CA VAL A 133 12.80 -0.14 10.30
C VAL A 133 11.91 -1.10 9.53
N ASP A 134 10.98 -1.76 10.22
CA ASP A 134 9.92 -2.59 9.65
C ASP A 134 8.65 -2.48 10.51
N ASN A 135 7.98 -1.34 10.40
CA ASN A 135 6.88 -0.96 11.28
C ASN A 135 5.55 -0.94 10.52
N ILE A 136 4.51 -1.56 11.09
CA ILE A 136 3.13 -1.52 10.60
C ILE A 136 2.33 -0.51 11.43
N TYR A 137 2.13 0.69 10.92
CA TYR A 137 1.27 1.70 11.53
C TYR A 137 -0.20 1.39 11.25
N LEU A 138 -1.01 1.42 12.30
CA LEU A 138 -2.42 1.01 12.25
C LEU A 138 -3.34 2.22 12.17
N SER A 139 -4.47 2.10 11.44
CA SER A 139 -5.50 3.15 11.38
C SER A 139 -4.96 4.53 11.01
N THR A 140 -4.04 4.55 10.06
CA THR A 140 -3.29 5.73 9.62
C THR A 140 -4.17 6.73 8.87
N PRO A 141 -3.84 8.04 8.95
CA PRO A 141 -4.49 9.07 8.16
C PRO A 141 -4.47 8.78 6.65
N THR A 142 -5.36 9.43 5.91
CA THR A 142 -5.41 9.29 4.44
C THR A 142 -4.25 9.97 3.73
N LYS A 143 -3.46 10.79 4.42
CA LYS A 143 -2.32 11.53 3.87
C LYS A 143 -1.04 11.26 4.66
N ILE A 144 0.00 10.82 3.97
CA ILE A 144 1.36 10.62 4.49
C ILE A 144 2.32 11.41 3.60
N ALA A 145 3.33 12.06 4.19
CA ALA A 145 4.34 12.81 3.45
C ALA A 145 5.74 12.24 3.68
N ILE A 146 6.50 12.07 2.60
CA ILE A 146 7.92 11.74 2.67
C ILE A 146 8.71 12.98 2.22
N LEU A 147 9.46 13.58 3.13
CA LEU A 147 10.29 14.74 2.86
C LEU A 147 11.71 14.26 2.57
N ASP A 148 12.24 14.67 1.41
CA ASP A 148 13.61 14.41 0.98
C ASP A 148 14.33 15.76 0.95
N HIS A 149 14.98 16.11 2.07
CA HIS A 149 15.53 17.45 2.29
C HIS A 149 16.65 17.79 1.31
N LYS A 150 17.52 16.82 1.01
CA LYS A 150 18.67 17.01 0.12
C LYS A 150 18.25 17.22 -1.34
N LYS A 151 17.20 16.55 -1.84
CA LYS A 151 16.61 16.86 -3.16
C LYS A 151 15.55 17.97 -3.12
N LYS A 152 15.23 18.52 -1.95
CA LYS A 152 14.21 19.57 -1.75
C LYS A 152 12.87 19.22 -2.38
N ARG A 153 12.39 17.99 -2.14
CA ARG A 153 11.12 17.50 -2.66
C ARG A 153 10.33 16.76 -1.60
N THR A 154 9.04 16.63 -1.85
CA THR A 154 8.13 15.88 -0.99
C THR A 154 7.30 14.93 -1.84
N PHE A 155 7.26 13.66 -1.45
CA PHE A 155 6.25 12.73 -1.97
C PHE A 155 5.02 12.83 -1.07
N VAL A 156 3.86 13.07 -1.66
CA VAL A 156 2.59 13.10 -0.93
C VAL A 156 1.78 11.89 -1.34
N ILE A 157 1.54 11.01 -0.39
CA ILE A 157 0.75 9.80 -0.59
C ILE A 157 -0.65 10.09 -0.08
N ARG A 158 -1.64 9.82 -0.92
CA ARG A 158 -3.04 9.86 -0.56
C ARG A 158 -3.63 8.47 -0.75
N LYS A 159 -4.23 7.93 0.30
CA LYS A 159 -4.83 6.59 0.30
C LYS A 159 -6.28 6.66 0.75
N ASP A 160 -7.07 5.74 0.21
CA ASP A 160 -8.46 5.52 0.55
C ASP A 160 -8.72 4.01 0.54
N GLY A 161 -9.58 3.53 1.45
CA GLY A 161 -9.88 2.11 1.62
C GLY A 161 -8.69 1.22 2.06
N LEU A 162 -7.59 1.81 2.52
CA LEU A 162 -6.42 1.10 3.04
C LEU A 162 -6.06 1.72 4.40
N PRO A 163 -6.43 1.08 5.53
CA PRO A 163 -6.31 1.69 6.86
C PRO A 163 -4.87 1.75 7.37
N ASP A 164 -4.02 0.78 7.03
CA ASP A 164 -2.69 0.64 7.63
C ASP A 164 -1.60 1.20 6.71
N ALA A 165 -0.41 1.48 7.24
CA ALA A 165 0.77 1.84 6.46
C ALA A 165 2.02 1.19 7.06
N VAL A 166 2.78 0.50 6.23
CA VAL A 166 4.05 -0.12 6.60
C VAL A 166 5.17 0.83 6.19
N VAL A 167 6.03 1.20 7.13
CA VAL A 167 7.29 1.91 6.85
C VAL A 167 8.40 0.88 6.94
N TRP A 168 9.09 0.67 5.82
CA TRP A 168 10.22 -0.25 5.79
C TRP A 168 11.45 0.35 5.13
N ASN A 169 12.59 0.18 5.80
CA ASN A 169 13.91 0.47 5.30
C ASN A 169 14.89 -0.53 5.94
N PRO A 170 15.55 -1.40 5.15
CA PRO A 170 16.40 -2.47 5.69
C PRO A 170 17.66 -1.94 6.40
N CYS A 171 18.04 -0.69 6.12
CA CYS A 171 19.37 -0.13 6.36
C CYS A 171 20.49 -0.97 5.73
N ASP A 172 21.59 -0.33 5.38
CA ASP A 172 22.79 -1.06 4.95
C ASP A 172 23.48 -1.66 6.18
N LYS A 173 22.96 -2.79 6.65
CA LYS A 173 23.82 -3.82 7.24
C LYS A 173 24.03 -4.86 6.14
N GLU A 174 24.94 -4.53 5.22
CA GLU A 174 25.35 -5.33 4.06
C GLU A 174 24.37 -5.35 2.87
N GLY A 175 24.46 -4.37 1.96
CA GLY A 175 25.01 -4.57 0.61
C GLY A 175 24.55 -5.78 -0.23
N LYS A 176 23.38 -6.38 0.03
CA LYS A 176 22.79 -7.40 -0.83
C LYS A 176 21.61 -6.79 -1.55
N GLY A 177 21.92 -6.22 -2.72
CA GLY A 177 20.91 -5.87 -3.70
C GLY A 177 20.10 -7.12 -4.06
N TYR A 178 18.79 -7.06 -3.81
CA TYR A 178 17.85 -7.98 -4.43
C TYR A 178 17.67 -7.52 -5.88
N GLY A 179 18.33 -8.22 -6.80
CA GLY A 179 18.08 -8.17 -8.23
C GLY A 179 17.09 -9.25 -8.66
#